data_AF-A0A2N2DEU9-F1
#
_entry.id   AF-A0A2N2DEU9-F1
#
_cell.length_a   1.000
_cell.length_b   1.000
_cell.length_c   1.000
_cell.angle_alpha   90.00
_cell.angle_beta   90.00
_cell.angle_gamma   90.00
#
_symmetry.space_group_name_H-M   'P 1'
#
loop_
_entity.id
_entity.type
_entity.pdbx_description
1 polymer ?
#
loop_
_entity_poly.entity_id
_entity_poly.type
_entity_poly.pdbx_seq_one_letter_code
_entity_poly.pdbx_strand_id
1 'polypeptide(L)' 'MSGTSMAVTIVTGTAALLLEHNPDWIPDDMKTQLMSSTMDLGFMADEQGAGEVN' A
#
# COMPACT_ATOMS: atom_id res chain seq x y z
N MET A 1 5.46 -1.37 20.39
CA MET A 1 5.02 -2.26 19.30
C MET A 1 5.79 -1.86 18.06
N SER A 2 6.85 -2.60 17.72
CA SER A 2 7.69 -2.34 16.55
C SER A 2 7.83 -3.67 15.81
N GLY A 3 7.36 -3.71 14.56
CA GLY A 3 7.38 -4.92 13.73
C GLY A 3 6.53 -4.75 12.47
N THR A 4 7.05 -5.24 11.35
CA THR A 4 6.39 -5.23 10.03
C THR A 4 5.01 -5.87 10.02
N SER A 5 4.72 -6.76 10.98
CA SER A 5 3.38 -7.35 11.19
C SER A 5 2.28 -6.31 11.39
N MET A 6 2.59 -5.14 11.95
CA MET A 6 1.59 -4.06 12.11
C MET A 6 1.36 -3.30 10.79
N ALA A 7 2.36 -3.21 9.92
CA ALA A 7 2.22 -2.59 8.61
C ALA A 7 1.28 -3.40 7.69
N VAL A 8 1.27 -4.73 7.81
CA VAL A 8 0.38 -5.61 7.04
C VAL A 8 -1.10 -5.26 7.28
N THR A 9 -1.49 -5.01 8.53
CA THR A 9 -2.88 -4.66 8.86
C THR A 9 -3.30 -3.33 8.26
N ILE A 10 -2.41 -2.32 8.27
CA ILE A 10 -2.67 -1.01 7.65
C ILE A 10 -2.89 -1.17 6.15
N VAL A 11 -1.94 -1.82 5.46
CA VAL A 11 -2.03 -2.04 4.01
C VAL A 11 -3.27 -2.84 3.62
N THR A 12 -3.65 -3.85 4.41
CA THR A 12 -4.86 -4.65 4.17
C THR A 12 -6.13 -3.80 4.32
N GLY A 13 -6.18 -2.91 5.31
CA GLY A 13 -7.28 -1.96 5.50
C GLY A 13 -7.42 -1.00 4.31
N THR A 14 -6.31 -0.42 3.85
CA THR A 14 -6.32 0.48 2.69
C THR A 14 -6.74 -0.24 1.42
N ALA A 15 -6.27 -1.47 1.20
CA ALA A 15 -6.67 -2.30 0.07
C ALA A 15 -8.18 -2.63 0.09
N ALA A 16 -8.76 -2.88 1.27
CA ALA A 16 -10.19 -3.11 1.40
C ALA A 16 -11.02 -1.89 0.99
N LEU A 17 -10.60 -0.68 1.37
CA LEU A 17 -11.27 0.57 0.97
C LEU A 17 -11.16 0.83 -0.54
N LEU A 18 -10.01 0.54 -1.14
CA LEU A 18 -9.82 0.65 -2.59
C LEU A 18 -10.75 -0.29 -3.36
N LEU A 19 -10.92 -1.53 -2.86
CA LEU A 19 -11.82 -2.51 -3.47
C LEU A 19 -13.30 -2.16 -3.25
N GLU A 20 -13.66 -1.58 -2.10
CA GLU A 20 -15.01 -1.08 -1.87
C GLU A 20 -15.39 0.02 -2.87
N HIS A 21 -14.44 0.92 -3.18
CA HIS A 21 -14.66 1.99 -4.15
C HIS A 21 -14.68 1.48 -5.60
N ASN A 22 -13.87 0.47 -5.92
CA ASN A 22 -13.74 -0.09 -7.27
C ASN A 22 -13.82 -1.63 -7.24
N PRO A 23 -15.04 -2.19 -7.14
CA PRO A 23 -15.23 -3.63 -6.94
C PRO A 23 -14.79 -4.51 -8.12
N ASP A 24 -14.63 -3.92 -9.31
CA ASP A 24 -14.22 -4.65 -10.53
C ASP A 24 -12.70 -4.72 -10.71
N TRP A 25 -11.92 -4.08 -9.83
CA TRP A 25 -10.45 -4.09 -9.94
C TRP A 25 -9.89 -5.50 -9.72
N ILE A 26 -8.94 -5.87 -10.58
CA ILE A 26 -8.16 -7.09 -10.40
C ILE A 26 -6.95 -6.81 -9.47
N PRO A 27 -6.30 -7.84 -8.90
CA PRO A 27 -5.20 -7.65 -7.94
C PRO A 27 -4.06 -6.75 -8.46
N ASP A 28 -3.75 -6.79 -9.76
CA ASP A 28 -2.71 -5.95 -10.36
C ASP A 28 -3.11 -4.47 -10.43
N ASP A 29 -4.39 -4.17 -10.68
CA ASP A 29 -4.91 -2.79 -10.65
C ASP A 29 -4.82 -2.23 -9.23
N MET A 30 -5.25 -3.02 -8.24
CA MET A 30 -5.16 -2.66 -6.83
C MET A 30 -3.72 -2.39 -6.41
N LYS A 31 -2.80 -3.28 -6.78
CA LYS A 31 -1.37 -3.15 -6.46
C LYS A 31 -0.79 -1.87 -7.08
N THR A 32 -1.11 -1.61 -8.34
CA THR A 32 -0.62 -0.40 -9.05
C THR A 32 -1.14 0.86 -8.38
N GLN A 33 -2.43 0.91 -8.05
CA GLN A 33 -3.05 2.06 -7.43
C GLN A 33 -2.50 2.31 -6.02
N LEU A 34 -2.39 1.25 -5.21
CA LEU A 34 -1.82 1.33 -3.87
C LEU A 34 -0.36 1.81 -3.89
N MET A 35 0.46 1.31 -4.82
CA MET A 35 1.85 1.77 -4.97
C MET A 35 1.95 3.19 -5.55
N SER A 36 0.93 3.68 -6.24
CA SER A 36 0.90 5.06 -6.75
C SER A 36 0.44 6.08 -5.71
N SER A 37 -0.25 5.63 -4.66
CA SER A 37 -0.74 6.48 -3.56
C SER A 37 0.27 6.61 -2.41
N THR A 38 1.50 6.13 -2.58
CA THR A 38 2.53 6.19 -1.55
C THR A 38 3.28 7.52 -1.56
N MET A 39 3.79 7.89 -0.38
CA MET A 39 4.69 9.01 -0.18
C MET A 39 6.13 8.51 -0.10
N ASP A 40 7.00 9.04 -0.95
CA ASP A 40 8.44 8.81 -0.89
C ASP A 40 9.03 9.46 0.38
N LEU A 41 9.76 8.70 1.17
CA LEU A 41 10.40 9.15 2.41
C LEU A 41 11.87 9.55 2.22
N GLY A 42 12.41 9.43 1.00
CA GLY A 42 13.79 9.77 0.65
C GLY A 42 14.81 8.66 0.91
N PHE A 43 14.36 7.43 1.19
CA PHE A 43 15.23 6.24 1.35
C PHE A 43 15.53 5.56 0.01
N MET A 44 16.46 4.59 0.01
CA MET A 44 16.72 3.81 -1.20
C MET A 44 15.55 2.85 -1.49
N ALA A 45 15.30 2.55 -2.76
CA ALA A 45 14.14 1.74 -3.16
C ALA A 45 14.15 0.31 -2.59
N ASP A 46 15.33 -0.23 -2.29
CA ASP A 46 15.52 -1.50 -1.58
C ASP A 46 15.13 -1.44 -0.10
N GLU A 47 15.05 -0.24 0.49
CA GLU A 47 14.66 -0.01 1.88
C GLU A 47 13.16 0.30 2.03
N GLN A 48 12.58 1.10 1.11
CA GLN A 48 11.20 1.61 1.24
C GLN A 48 10.23 1.14 0.14
N GLY A 49 10.71 0.48 -0.90
CA GLY A 49 9.88 0.14 -2.06
C GLY A 49 9.32 1.39 -2.75
N ALA A 50 7.99 1.45 -2.89
CA ALA A 50 7.30 2.61 -3.48
C ALA A 50 7.11 3.78 -2.50
N GLY A 51 7.37 3.59 -1.20
CA GLY A 51 7.13 4.58 -0.14
C GLY A 51 6.05 4.16 0.86
N GLU A 52 5.63 5.09 1.71
CA GLU A 52 4.64 4.88 2.77
C GLU A 52 3.21 5.16 2.28
N VAL A 53 2.24 4.32 2.67
CA VAL A 53 0.83 4.53 2.32
C VAL A 53 0.27 5.76 3.04
N ASN A 54 -0.36 6.67 2.28
CA ASN A 54 -1.01 7.89 2.77
C ASN A 54 -2.49 7.66 3.13
#